data_AF-A0A915KIF5-F1
#
_entry.id   AF-A0A915KIF5-F1
#
_cell.length_a   1.000
_cell.length_b   1.000
_cell.length_c   1.000
_cell.angle_alpha   90.00
_cell.angle_beta   90.00
_cell.angle_gamma   90.00
#
_symmetry.space_group_name_H-M   'P 1'
#
loop_
_entity.id
_entity.type
_entity.pdbx_description
1 polymer ?
#
loop_
_entity_poly.entity_id
_entity_poly.type
_entity_poly.pdbx_seq_one_letter_code
_entity_poly.pdbx_strand_id
1 'polypeptide(L)'
;MIDYAKKLRERYPGAGGLGSIAEDEQEQKPRFKKGLQNVTVGQGSTAEFECAVVGNPKPMVKWFKNREPITPGGKYMLWQDDWGFHRLIVLNAQLDDQDEYRCEISNKLGS
;
A
#
# COMPACT_ATOMS: atom_id res chain seq x y z
N MET A 1 8.00 -25.78 -17.32
CA MET A 1 7.02 -24.97 -16.56
C MET A 1 5.68 -24.84 -17.27
N ILE A 2 5.64 -24.53 -18.58
CA ILE A 2 4.38 -24.38 -19.36
C ILE A 2 3.59 -25.71 -19.51
N ASP A 3 4.28 -26.85 -19.64
CA ASP A 3 3.61 -28.16 -19.81
C ASP A 3 2.86 -28.66 -18.56
N TYR A 4 3.30 -28.23 -17.37
CA TYR A 4 2.70 -28.71 -16.13
C TYR A 4 1.30 -28.13 -15.92
N ALA A 5 1.09 -26.86 -16.28
CA ALA A 5 -0.19 -26.17 -16.17
C ALA A 5 -1.27 -26.78 -17.08
N LYS A 6 -0.91 -27.20 -18.30
CA LYS A 6 -1.85 -27.86 -19.23
C LYS A 6 -2.33 -29.21 -18.70
N LYS A 7 -1.42 -29.98 -18.11
CA LYS A 7 -1.70 -31.32 -17.56
C LYS A 7 -2.64 -31.30 -16.34
N LEU A 8 -2.62 -30.21 -15.57
CA LEU A 8 -3.52 -30.03 -14.42
C LEU A 8 -4.94 -29.64 -14.85
N ARG A 9 -5.11 -28.89 -15.94
CA ARG A 9 -6.41 -28.46 -16.47
C ARG A 9 -7.25 -29.63 -17.00
N GLU A 10 -6.60 -30.61 -17.61
CA GLU A 10 -7.25 -31.83 -18.10
C GLU A 10 -7.65 -32.76 -16.94
N ARG A 11 -6.89 -32.73 -15.84
CA ARG A 11 -7.08 -33.62 -14.69
C ARG A 11 -8.23 -33.19 -13.75
N TYR A 12 -8.56 -31.90 -13.73
CA TYR A 12 -9.58 -31.36 -12.82
C TYR A 12 -10.58 -30.43 -13.56
N PRO A 13 -11.45 -30.96 -14.43
CA PRO A 13 -12.38 -30.16 -15.25
C PRO A 13 -13.57 -29.56 -14.46
N GLY A 14 -13.50 -29.46 -13.13
CA GLY A 14 -14.63 -29.04 -12.28
C GLY A 14 -14.27 -28.45 -10.93
N ALA A 15 -13.01 -28.03 -10.71
CA ALA A 15 -12.63 -27.26 -9.52
C ALA A 15 -13.10 -25.79 -9.68
N GLY A 16 -14.42 -25.58 -9.64
CA GLY A 16 -15.01 -24.26 -9.54
C GLY A 16 -14.68 -23.65 -8.19
N GLY A 17 -14.02 -22.49 -8.20
CA GLY A 17 -13.88 -21.64 -7.01
C GLY A 17 -12.48 -21.52 -6.41
N LEU A 18 -11.43 -21.44 -7.22
CA LEU A 18 -10.22 -20.71 -6.83
C LEU A 18 -10.02 -19.62 -7.88
N GLY A 19 -10.13 -18.37 -7.45
CA GLY A 19 -9.93 -17.19 -8.30
C GLY A 19 -8.69 -17.37 -9.15
N SER A 20 -8.83 -17.04 -10.43
CA SER A 20 -7.83 -17.17 -11.47
C SER A 20 -6.46 -16.65 -11.00
N ILE A 21 -5.48 -17.56 -10.94
CA ILE A 21 -4.03 -17.30 -10.91
C ILE A 21 -3.49 -16.44 -12.09
N ALA A 22 -4.36 -15.74 -12.82
CA ALA A 22 -4.04 -14.94 -14.00
C ALA A 22 -4.35 -13.44 -13.83
N GLU A 23 -5.09 -13.03 -12.80
CA GLU A 23 -5.43 -11.60 -12.60
C GLU A 23 -4.28 -10.80 -11.95
N ASP A 24 -3.39 -11.46 -11.20
CA ASP A 24 -2.27 -10.83 -10.49
C ASP A 24 -1.10 -10.38 -11.41
N GLU A 25 -1.08 -10.81 -12.68
CA GLU A 25 -0.01 -10.46 -13.62
C GLU A 25 -0.39 -9.36 -14.62
N GLN A 26 -1.64 -8.86 -14.63
CA GLN A 26 -2.01 -7.80 -15.56
C GLN A 26 -1.43 -6.45 -15.10
N GLU A 27 -0.70 -5.78 -16.00
CA GLU A 27 -0.15 -4.45 -15.76
C GLU A 27 -1.25 -3.41 -15.49
N GLN A 28 -1.13 -2.71 -14.36
CA GLN A 28 -2.15 -1.78 -13.85
C GLN A 28 -1.49 -0.56 -13.20
N LYS A 29 -2.02 0.63 -13.51
CA LYS A 29 -1.66 1.88 -12.82
C LYS A 29 -1.93 1.77 -11.32
N PRO A 30 -1.15 2.47 -10.48
CA PRO A 30 -1.36 2.43 -9.05
C PRO A 30 -2.71 3.09 -8.71
N ARG A 31 -3.41 2.55 -7.72
CA ARG A 31 -4.62 3.16 -7.17
C ARG A 31 -4.77 2.81 -5.69
N PHE A 32 -5.45 3.68 -4.96
CA PHE A 32 -5.84 3.39 -3.58
C PHE A 32 -6.99 2.36 -3.57
N LYS A 33 -6.77 1.27 -2.84
CA LYS A 33 -7.83 0.36 -2.38
C LYS A 33 -8.47 0.90 -1.10
N LYS A 34 -7.68 1.52 -0.22
CA LYS A 34 -8.11 2.27 0.97
C LYS A 34 -7.30 3.57 1.05
N GLY A 35 -7.97 4.71 1.03
CA GLY A 35 -7.35 6.02 1.20
C GLY A 35 -7.10 6.36 2.67
N LEU A 36 -6.34 7.43 2.90
CA LEU A 36 -6.08 7.95 4.24
C LEU A 36 -7.38 8.42 4.91
N GLN A 37 -7.39 8.38 6.24
CA GLN A 37 -8.44 8.93 7.07
C GLN A 37 -7.82 9.95 8.03
N ASN A 38 -8.62 10.93 8.45
CA ASN A 38 -8.19 11.88 9.45
C ASN A 38 -7.99 11.17 10.79
N VAL A 39 -6.93 11.55 11.50
CA VAL A 39 -6.56 11.00 12.80
C VAL A 39 -6.46 12.15 13.80
N THR A 40 -7.09 11.97 14.96
CA THR A 40 -7.00 12.91 16.09
C THR A 40 -6.46 12.15 17.29
N VAL A 41 -5.35 12.62 17.84
CA VAL A 41 -4.70 12.04 19.03
C VAL A 41 -4.34 13.14 20.03
N GLY A 42 -4.14 12.76 21.29
CA GLY A 42 -3.63 13.68 22.30
C GLY A 42 -2.14 13.98 22.09
N GLN A 43 -1.69 15.14 22.56
CA GLN A 43 -0.26 15.48 22.58
C GLN A 43 0.54 14.41 23.32
N GLY A 44 1.70 14.05 22.78
CA GLY A 44 2.57 12.98 23.28
C GLY A 44 2.14 11.56 22.90
N SER A 45 0.97 11.39 22.28
CA SER A 45 0.51 10.09 21.79
C SER A 45 1.10 9.75 20.42
N THR A 46 0.89 8.51 19.97
CA THR A 46 1.25 8.06 18.62
C THR A 46 0.08 8.26 17.67
N ALA A 47 0.31 8.89 16.51
CA ALA A 47 -0.64 8.93 15.42
C ALA A 47 -0.26 7.89 14.35
N GLU A 48 -1.25 7.15 13.82
CA GLU A 48 -1.03 6.14 12.78
C GLU A 48 -1.93 6.41 11.58
N PHE A 49 -1.32 6.64 10.42
CA PHE A 49 -2.00 6.79 9.15
C PHE A 49 -1.83 5.53 8.32
N GLU A 50 -2.91 5.04 7.72
CA GLU A 50 -2.91 3.80 6.96
C GLU A 50 -3.54 3.97 5.59
N CYS A 51 -2.93 3.37 4.58
CA CYS A 51 -3.53 3.22 3.27
C CYS A 51 -3.28 1.81 2.72
N ALA A 52 -4.12 1.41 1.76
CA ALA A 52 -3.90 0.20 0.98
C ALA A 52 -3.86 0.58 -0.49
N VAL A 53 -2.83 0.13 -1.19
CA VAL A 53 -2.57 0.46 -2.59
C VAL A 53 -2.50 -0.83 -3.39
N VAL A 54 -2.96 -0.77 -4.64
CA VAL A 54 -2.84 -1.87 -5.59
C VAL A 54 -2.30 -1.34 -6.90
N GLY A 55 -1.62 -2.19 -7.64
CA GLY A 55 -1.02 -1.89 -8.93
C GLY A 55 0.03 -2.93 -9.29
N ASN A 56 0.28 -3.08 -10.57
CA ASN A 56 1.30 -4.00 -11.07
C ASN A 56 2.07 -3.30 -12.21
N PRO A 57 3.39 -3.06 -12.08
CA PRO A 57 4.28 -3.42 -10.97
C PRO A 57 3.89 -2.81 -9.61
N LYS A 58 4.34 -3.45 -8.51
CA LYS A 58 4.06 -3.03 -7.13
C LYS A 58 4.30 -1.52 -6.97
N PRO A 59 3.31 -0.73 -6.53
CA PRO A 59 3.48 0.70 -6.38
C PRO A 59 4.51 1.06 -5.32
N MET A 60 5.29 2.10 -5.60
CA MET A 60 6.05 2.82 -4.59
C MET A 60 5.13 3.82 -3.90
N VAL A 61 5.30 3.95 -2.58
CA VAL A 61 4.55 4.90 -1.75
C VAL A 61 5.50 5.93 -1.14
N LYS A 62 5.17 7.22 -1.31
CA LYS A 62 5.87 8.34 -0.69
C LYS A 62 4.94 9.08 0.25
N TRP A 63 5.44 9.42 1.43
CA TRP A 63 4.70 10.14 2.46
C TRP A 63 5.18 11.57 2.57
N PHE A 64 4.24 12.48 2.82
CA PHE A 64 4.48 13.91 2.96
C PHE A 64 3.76 14.45 4.18
N LYS A 65 4.40 15.38 4.88
CA LYS A 65 3.77 16.29 5.83
C LYS A 65 3.75 17.66 5.17
N ASN A 66 2.57 18.21 4.96
CA ASN A 66 2.36 19.36 4.08
C ASN A 66 3.02 19.13 2.70
N ARG A 67 4.04 19.90 2.31
CA ARG A 67 4.74 19.75 1.02
C ARG A 67 6.09 19.06 1.15
N GLU A 68 6.50 18.69 2.35
CA GLU A 68 7.82 18.13 2.61
C GLU A 68 7.79 16.61 2.66
N PRO A 69 8.73 15.92 1.97
CA PRO A 69 8.81 14.48 2.00
C PRO A 69 9.24 13.99 3.38
N ILE A 70 8.52 13.00 3.89
CA ILE A 70 8.85 12.34 5.15
C ILE A 70 9.93 11.29 4.88
N THR A 71 11.05 11.42 5.58
CA THR A 71 12.11 10.40 5.63
C THR A 71 11.95 9.59 6.92
N PRO A 72 12.03 8.24 6.88
CA PRO A 72 11.96 7.42 8.09
C PRO A 72 13.13 7.74 9.02
N GLY A 73 12.86 7.76 10.34
CA GLY A 73 13.80 8.15 11.38
C GLY A 73 13.27 9.27 12.26
N GLY A 74 13.94 9.51 13.40
CA GLY A 74 13.47 10.48 14.39
C GLY A 74 12.11 10.08 14.95
N LYS A 75 11.08 10.91 14.72
CA LYS A 75 9.70 10.64 15.15
C LYS A 75 8.86 9.86 14.14
N TYR A 76 9.36 9.64 12.91
CA TYR A 76 8.59 9.00 11.83
C TYR A 76 9.04 7.55 11.62
N MET A 77 8.08 6.62 11.62
CA MET A 77 8.31 5.24 11.19
C MET A 77 7.40 4.92 10.00
N LEU A 78 7.98 4.26 8.99
CA LEU A 78 7.26 3.78 7.82
C LEU A 78 7.25 2.26 7.84
N TRP A 79 6.06 1.68 7.64
CA TRP A 79 5.87 0.24 7.55
C TRP A 79 5.07 -0.11 6.29
N GLN A 80 5.35 -1.27 5.71
CA GLN A 80 4.58 -1.81 4.60
C GLN A 80 4.61 -3.33 4.62
N ASP A 81 3.60 -3.96 4.04
CA ASP A 81 3.57 -5.41 3.80
C ASP A 81 3.76 -5.75 2.31
N ASP A 82 3.67 -7.04 2.01
CA ASP A 82 3.76 -7.55 0.65
C ASP A 82 2.46 -7.39 -0.15
N TRP A 83 1.33 -7.16 0.53
CA TRP A 83 -0.01 -7.06 -0.04
C TRP A 83 -0.48 -5.62 -0.32
N GLY A 84 0.41 -4.64 -0.16
CA GLY A 84 0.16 -3.24 -0.49
C GLY A 84 -0.49 -2.45 0.64
N PHE A 85 -0.42 -2.92 1.88
CA PHE A 85 -0.73 -2.10 3.05
C PHE A 85 0.48 -1.25 3.43
N HIS A 86 0.25 0.02 3.72
CA HIS A 86 1.27 0.96 4.16
C HIS A 86 0.81 1.72 5.39
N ARG A 87 1.74 1.99 6.30
CA ARG A 87 1.50 2.76 7.52
C ARG A 87 2.59 3.81 7.72
N LEU A 88 2.18 5.03 8.02
CA LEU A 88 3.01 6.08 8.60
C LEU A 88 2.67 6.21 10.08
N ILE A 89 3.68 6.08 10.92
CA ILE A 89 3.58 6.23 12.38
C ILE A 89 4.31 7.50 12.77
N VAL A 90 3.63 8.41 13.46
CA VAL A 90 4.19 9.63 14.03
C VAL A 90 4.23 9.47 15.55
N LEU A 91 5.43 9.30 16.10
CA LEU A 91 5.66 9.13 17.54
C LEU A 91 5.64 10.47 18.26
N ASN A 92 5.15 10.47 19.51
CA ASN A 92 5.18 11.64 20.40
C ASN A 92 4.61 12.90 19.72
N ALA A 93 3.42 12.79 19.14
CA ALA A 93 2.79 13.84 18.36
C ALA A 93 2.72 15.17 19.14
N GLN A 94 3.19 16.25 18.51
CA GLN A 94 3.18 17.61 19.08
C GLN A 94 2.25 18.53 18.28
N LEU A 95 2.05 19.76 18.74
CA LEU A 95 1.19 20.74 18.06
C LEU A 95 1.68 21.06 16.64
N ASP A 96 2.99 21.01 16.40
CA ASP A 96 3.57 21.20 15.07
C ASP A 96 3.27 20.02 14.11
N ASP A 97 2.81 18.88 14.63
CA ASP A 97 2.43 17.71 13.83
C ASP A 97 0.97 17.75 13.37
N GLN A 98 0.20 18.76 13.78
CA GLN A 98 -1.16 19.02 13.31
C GLN A 98 -1.14 19.61 11.90
N ASP A 99 -0.92 18.75 10.91
CA ASP A 99 -0.74 19.13 9.52
C ASP A 99 -1.46 18.17 8.57
N GLU A 100 -1.49 18.55 7.29
CA GLU A 100 -1.96 17.67 6.22
C GLU A 100 -0.91 16.59 5.92
N TYR A 101 -1.29 15.33 6.05
CA TYR A 101 -0.45 14.20 5.63
C TYR A 101 -0.96 13.64 4.31
N ARG A 102 -0.04 13.49 3.35
CA ARG A 102 -0.35 12.95 2.02
C ARG A 102 0.49 11.72 1.73
N CYS A 103 -0.12 10.82 0.97
CA CYS A 103 0.51 9.63 0.41
C CYS A 103 0.42 9.74 -1.11
N GLU A 104 1.56 9.67 -1.80
CA GLU A 104 1.63 9.62 -3.25
C GLU A 104 2.06 8.23 -3.69
N ILE A 105 1.38 7.68 -4.71
CA ILE A 105 1.61 6.33 -5.22
C ILE A 105 2.13 6.42 -6.65
N SER A 106 3.05 5.55 -7.03
CA SER A 106 3.59 5.54 -8.39
C SER A 106 4.12 4.17 -8.80
N ASN A 107 4.01 3.83 -10.08
CA ASN A 107 4.73 2.74 -10.72
C ASN A 107 5.11 3.13 -12.16
N LYS A 108 5.69 2.21 -12.94
CA LYS A 108 6.13 2.50 -14.33
C LYS A 108 5.01 2.96 -15.28
N LEU A 109 3.75 2.74 -14.92
CA LEU A 109 2.57 3.09 -15.72
C LEU A 109 1.98 4.45 -15.32
N GLY A 110 2.39 5.00 -14.18
CA GLY A 110 1.98 6.34 -13.74
C GLY A 110 1.93 6.51 -12.23
N SER A 111 1.31 7.60 -11.82
CA SER A 111 1.05 8.02 -10.44
C SER A 111 -0.41 8.36 -10.24
#